data_AF-A0A0F8YS34-F1
#
_entry.id   AF-A0A0F8YS34-F1
#
_cell.length_a   1.000
_cell.length_b   1.000
_cell.length_c   1.000
_cell.angle_alpha   90.00
_cell.angle_beta   90.00
_cell.angle_gamma   90.00
#
_symmetry.space_group_name_H-M   'P 1'
#
loop_
_entity.id
_entity.type
_entity.pdbx_description
1 polymer ?
#
loop_
_entity_poly.entity_id
_entity_poly.type
_entity_poly.pdbx_seq_one_letter_code
_entity_poly.pdbx_strand_id
1 'polypeptide(L)'
;MLRARNLKKMIESIRRDKRITDKADFIKQEMQFQLSEGLKPSEYGLRDLYENLVQGGRETVRDWDRGEQITESAGAVTTADFALIAEQLLITTVQEAYNLAALVGNQLVSPFPSSIQESEVIPGIAVVADEFATPIPEGKPYPLVGLQPSTIRIPAAEKRGRILPITREMIIRDRTGLLLQRAQTLGEAMGLDKEKRILDTVIGADASYVRKDEARATYVVSAAGNNMGFTNLSTEILT
;
A
#
# COMPACT_ATOMS: atom_id res chain seq x y z
N MET A 1 -8.57 8.22 28.18
CA MET A 1 -7.84 7.74 29.38
C MET A 1 -8.12 6.28 29.76
N LEU A 2 -9.38 5.80 29.78
CA LEU A 2 -9.66 4.40 30.18
C LEU A 2 -9.05 3.34 29.22
N ARG A 3 -8.94 3.64 27.92
CA ARG A 3 -8.52 2.69 26.87
C ARG A 3 -7.02 2.37 26.87
N ALA A 4 -6.14 3.38 26.95
CA ALA A 4 -4.68 3.16 27.06
C ALA A 4 -4.30 2.39 28.35
N ARG A 5 -5.08 2.56 29.42
CA ARG A 5 -4.91 1.80 30.67
C ARG A 5 -5.30 0.33 30.53
N ASN A 6 -6.27 0.00 29.67
CA ASN A 6 -6.63 -1.38 29.35
C ASN A 6 -5.52 -2.05 28.52
N LEU A 7 -4.95 -1.34 27.54
CA LEU A 7 -3.79 -1.83 26.78
C LEU A 7 -2.59 -2.11 27.69
N LYS A 8 -2.31 -1.22 28.66
CA LYS A 8 -1.27 -1.46 29.66
C LYS A 8 -1.51 -2.75 30.46
N LYS A 9 -2.72 -2.94 30.99
CA LYS A 9 -3.06 -4.16 31.76
C LYS A 9 -2.93 -5.43 30.92
N MET A 10 -3.31 -5.36 29.65
CA MET A 10 -3.17 -6.46 28.70
C MET A 10 -1.70 -6.82 28.50
N ILE A 11 -0.83 -5.84 28.25
CA ILE A 11 0.62 -6.07 28.06
C ILE A 11 1.26 -6.61 29.34
N GLU A 12 0.90 -6.07 30.50
CA GLU A 12 1.37 -6.59 31.78
C GLU A 12 0.95 -8.06 31.99
N SER A 13 -0.24 -8.45 31.51
CA SER A 13 -0.70 -9.83 31.55
C SER A 13 0.09 -10.75 30.59
N ILE A 14 0.38 -10.29 29.37
CA ILE A 14 1.19 -11.01 28.37
C ILE A 14 2.63 -11.18 28.87
N ARG A 15 3.21 -10.14 29.49
CA ARG A 15 4.55 -10.18 30.10
C ARG A 15 4.64 -11.19 31.24
N ARG A 16 3.60 -11.27 32.08
CA ARG A 16 3.52 -12.21 33.21
C ARG A 16 3.30 -13.65 32.77
N ASP A 17 2.71 -13.87 31.61
CA ASP A 17 2.57 -15.23 31.08
C ASP A 17 3.93 -15.81 30.68
N LYS A 18 4.22 -17.00 31.22
CA LYS A 18 5.46 -17.74 30.98
C LYS A 18 5.35 -18.70 29.80
N ARG A 19 4.14 -18.91 29.26
CA ARG A 19 3.87 -19.82 28.14
C ARG A 19 4.18 -19.21 26.78
N ILE A 20 4.27 -17.89 26.70
CA ILE A 20 4.49 -17.15 25.46
C ILE A 20 6.00 -17.01 25.24
N THR A 21 6.52 -17.72 24.24
CA THR A 21 7.94 -17.69 23.85
C THR A 21 8.27 -16.39 23.11
N ASP A 22 7.43 -15.98 22.14
CA ASP A 22 7.61 -14.77 21.33
C ASP A 22 6.63 -13.66 21.73
N LYS A 23 6.95 -12.99 22.83
CA LYS A 23 6.08 -11.96 23.44
C LYS A 23 5.84 -10.77 22.51
N ALA A 24 6.80 -10.41 21.67
CA ALA A 24 6.69 -9.29 20.73
C ALA A 24 5.65 -9.56 19.63
N ASP A 25 5.68 -10.76 19.03
CA ASP A 25 4.74 -11.14 17.97
C ASP A 25 3.32 -11.27 18.51
N PHE A 26 3.19 -11.78 19.74
CA PHE A 26 1.90 -11.86 20.41
C PHE A 26 1.30 -10.47 20.69
N ILE A 27 2.11 -9.49 21.11
CA ILE A 27 1.66 -8.10 21.28
C ILE A 27 1.20 -7.50 19.95
N LYS A 28 1.93 -7.76 18.84
CA LYS A 28 1.54 -7.28 17.50
C LYS A 28 0.20 -7.89 17.06
N GLN A 29 0.04 -9.20 17.21
CA GLN A 29 -1.20 -9.91 16.86
C GLN A 29 -2.39 -9.42 17.66
N GLU A 30 -2.24 -9.26 18.98
CA GLU A 30 -3.32 -8.80 19.84
C GLU A 30 -3.70 -7.34 19.53
N MET A 31 -2.72 -6.47 19.27
CA MET A 31 -2.99 -5.10 18.82
C MET A 31 -3.72 -5.06 17.49
N GLN A 32 -3.34 -5.94 16.55
CA GLN A 32 -4.03 -6.05 15.26
C GLN A 32 -5.47 -6.53 15.42
N PHE A 33 -5.71 -7.50 16.31
CA PHE A 33 -7.05 -7.96 16.67
C PHE A 33 -7.89 -6.82 17.25
N GLN A 34 -7.35 -6.08 18.21
CA GLN A 34 -8.00 -4.95 18.86
C GLN A 34 -8.33 -3.80 17.88
N LEU A 35 -7.43 -3.53 16.91
CA LEU A 35 -7.67 -2.57 15.82
C LEU A 35 -8.79 -3.04 14.89
N SER A 36 -8.89 -4.35 14.64
CA SER A 36 -9.98 -4.94 13.84
C SER A 36 -11.35 -4.92 14.54
N GLU A 37 -11.39 -4.98 15.87
CA GLU A 37 -12.63 -4.92 16.68
C GLU A 37 -13.21 -3.50 16.83
N GLY A 38 -12.61 -2.48 16.20
CA GLY A 38 -13.19 -1.13 16.09
C GLY A 38 -12.46 -0.04 16.87
N LEU A 39 -11.24 -0.30 17.36
CA LEU A 39 -10.37 0.77 17.83
C LEU A 39 -9.80 1.53 16.63
N LYS A 40 -10.22 2.80 16.46
CA LYS A 40 -9.68 3.66 15.41
C LYS A 40 -8.30 4.18 15.82
N PRO A 41 -7.28 4.08 14.95
CA PRO A 41 -5.96 4.64 15.24
C PRO A 41 -5.99 6.14 15.58
N SER A 42 -6.90 6.89 14.99
CA SER A 42 -7.07 8.34 15.21
C SER A 42 -7.51 8.72 16.64
N GLU A 43 -7.93 7.75 17.46
CA GLU A 43 -8.32 7.98 18.85
C GLU A 43 -7.12 7.99 19.82
N TYR A 44 -5.92 7.67 19.35
CA TYR A 44 -4.72 7.58 20.17
C TYR A 44 -3.66 8.60 19.72
N GLY A 45 -3.25 9.51 20.60
CA GLY A 45 -2.02 10.28 20.41
C GLY A 45 -0.79 9.45 20.78
N LEU A 46 0.32 9.57 20.05
CA LEU A 46 1.54 8.83 20.38
C LEU A 46 2.11 9.27 21.73
N ARG A 47 1.98 10.56 22.07
CA ARG A 47 2.32 11.08 23.38
C ARG A 47 1.48 10.45 24.47
N ASP A 48 0.17 10.40 24.29
CA ASP A 48 -0.76 9.80 25.26
C ASP A 48 -0.47 8.30 25.45
N LEU A 49 -0.13 7.59 24.39
CA LEU A 49 0.31 6.20 24.46
C LEU A 49 1.59 6.09 25.29
N TYR A 50 2.60 6.92 25.01
CA TYR A 50 3.87 6.90 25.74
C TYR A 50 3.69 7.18 27.24
N GLU A 51 2.92 8.23 27.58
CA GLU A 51 2.68 8.63 28.98
C GLU A 51 1.98 7.54 29.81
N ASN A 52 1.12 6.73 29.17
CA ASN A 52 0.33 5.71 29.86
C ASN A 52 0.97 4.31 29.85
N LEU A 53 1.63 3.93 28.75
CA LEU A 53 2.26 2.62 28.59
C LEU A 53 3.53 2.51 29.43
N VAL A 54 4.45 3.47 29.26
CA VAL A 54 5.76 3.45 29.93
C VAL A 54 5.60 3.83 31.40
N GLN A 55 6.24 3.07 32.30
CA GLN A 55 6.25 3.40 33.71
C GLN A 55 7.02 4.71 33.95
N GLY A 56 6.38 5.69 34.56
CA GLY A 56 6.95 7.05 34.68
C GLY A 56 6.94 7.83 33.37
N GLY A 57 6.28 7.36 32.30
CA GLY A 57 6.33 7.99 30.97
C GLY A 57 5.93 9.46 30.95
N ARG A 58 5.00 9.88 31.82
CA ARG A 58 4.64 11.31 31.98
C ARG A 58 5.76 12.16 32.57
N GLU A 59 6.55 11.61 33.49
CA GLU A 59 7.73 12.28 34.04
C GLU A 59 8.81 12.35 32.97
N THR A 60 9.10 11.22 32.32
CA THR A 60 10.06 11.14 31.20
C THR A 60 9.77 12.15 30.08
N VAL A 61 8.50 12.30 29.66
CA VAL A 61 8.13 13.28 28.63
C VAL A 61 8.31 14.71 29.12
N ARG A 62 8.04 15.00 30.40
CA ARG A 62 8.26 16.33 30.99
C ARG A 62 9.73 16.67 31.12
N ASP A 63 10.55 15.68 31.43
CA ASP A 63 11.99 15.87 31.60
C ASP A 63 12.70 15.96 30.25
N TRP A 64 12.23 15.22 29.23
CA TRP A 64 12.66 15.45 27.85
C TRP A 64 12.28 16.83 27.33
N ASP A 65 11.12 17.38 27.72
CA ASP A 65 10.72 18.76 27.40
C ASP A 65 11.67 19.80 28.05
N ARG A 66 12.32 19.43 29.16
CA ARG A 66 13.33 20.23 29.87
C ARG A 66 14.76 20.01 29.36
N GLY A 67 14.98 19.04 28.47
CA GLY A 67 16.29 18.72 27.90
C GLY A 67 17.18 17.82 28.78
N GLU A 68 16.60 17.14 29.78
CA GLU A 68 17.35 16.24 30.66
C GLU A 68 17.47 14.83 30.06
N GLN A 69 18.66 14.24 30.14
CA GLN A 69 18.94 12.90 29.63
C GLN A 69 18.65 11.86 30.71
N ILE A 70 17.56 11.11 30.53
CA ILE A 70 17.14 10.07 31.48
C ILE A 70 17.45 8.67 30.96
N THR A 71 17.94 7.82 31.86
CA THR A 71 18.11 6.39 31.68
C THR A 71 16.78 5.67 31.96
N GLU A 72 16.39 4.74 31.08
CA GLU A 72 15.12 4.01 31.18
C GLU A 72 14.93 3.36 32.56
N SER A 73 13.79 3.62 33.21
CA SER A 73 13.42 2.98 34.47
C SER A 73 12.95 1.54 34.19
N ALA A 74 13.36 0.58 35.03
CA ALA A 74 13.11 -0.86 34.86
C ALA A 74 11.64 -1.23 35.15
N GLY A 75 10.71 -0.77 34.31
CA GLY A 75 9.29 -1.06 34.41
C GLY A 75 8.86 -2.34 33.71
N ALA A 76 7.63 -2.80 34.01
CA ALA A 76 7.03 -3.99 33.40
C ALA A 76 6.71 -3.82 31.90
N VAL A 77 6.51 -2.57 31.46
CA VAL A 77 6.35 -2.17 30.05
C VAL A 77 7.54 -1.29 29.70
N THR A 78 8.33 -1.70 28.71
CA THR A 78 9.55 -0.99 28.29
C THR A 78 9.27 -0.07 27.11
N THR A 79 10.23 0.81 26.79
CA THR A 79 10.22 1.65 25.60
C THR A 79 10.17 0.82 24.31
N ALA A 80 10.68 -0.41 24.34
CA ALA A 80 10.55 -1.38 23.26
C ALA A 80 9.07 -1.79 23.04
N ASP A 81 8.31 -2.04 24.11
CA ASP A 81 6.89 -2.39 24.00
C ASP A 81 6.08 -1.22 23.42
N PHE A 82 6.40 0.02 23.80
CA PHE A 82 5.83 1.21 23.18
C PHE A 82 6.16 1.30 21.68
N ALA A 83 7.41 1.05 21.29
CA ALA A 83 7.84 1.12 19.90
C ALA A 83 7.08 0.14 19.01
N LEU A 84 6.85 -1.10 19.48
CA LEU A 84 6.08 -2.11 18.75
C LEU A 84 4.62 -1.70 18.53
N ILE A 85 4.00 -1.08 19.54
CA ILE A 85 2.60 -0.65 19.46
C ILE A 85 2.45 0.57 18.55
N ALA A 86 3.36 1.54 18.71
CA ALA A 86 3.42 2.71 17.85
C ALA A 86 3.67 2.31 16.38
N GLU A 87 4.57 1.34 16.15
CA GLU A 87 4.82 0.76 14.83
C GLU A 87 3.53 0.16 14.25
N GLN A 88 2.84 -0.71 15.00
CA GLN A 88 1.62 -1.36 14.52
C GLN A 88 0.52 -0.35 14.20
N LEU A 89 0.32 0.65 15.08
CA LEU A 89 -0.70 1.67 14.89
C LEU A 89 -0.40 2.54 13.67
N LEU A 90 0.86 2.89 13.43
CA LEU A 90 1.26 3.62 12.24
C LEU A 90 1.09 2.79 10.97
N ILE A 91 1.49 1.51 10.99
CA ILE A 91 1.31 0.60 9.86
C ILE A 91 -0.17 0.51 9.48
N THR A 92 -1.08 0.34 10.44
CA THR A 92 -2.50 0.26 10.14
C THR A 92 -3.04 1.58 9.57
N THR A 93 -2.66 2.74 10.12
CA THR A 93 -3.08 4.04 9.53
C THR A 93 -2.60 4.21 8.10
N VAL A 94 -1.36 3.83 7.80
CA VAL A 94 -0.79 3.94 6.47
C VAL A 94 -1.46 2.96 5.52
N GLN A 95 -1.75 1.73 5.96
CA GLN A 95 -2.46 0.73 5.17
C GLN A 95 -3.91 1.15 4.87
N GLU A 96 -4.63 1.68 5.85
CA GLU A 96 -5.98 2.21 5.67
C GLU A 96 -5.98 3.36 4.67
N ALA A 97 -5.04 4.29 4.79
CA ALA A 97 -4.88 5.42 3.88
C ALA A 97 -4.47 4.99 2.45
N TYR A 98 -3.62 3.97 2.35
CA TYR A 98 -3.21 3.39 1.07
C TYR A 98 -4.36 2.70 0.34
N ASN A 99 -5.27 2.06 1.08
CA ASN A 99 -6.40 1.31 0.54
C ASN A 99 -7.65 2.16 0.26
N LEU A 100 -7.55 3.49 0.25
CA LEU A 100 -8.72 4.38 0.05
C LEU A 100 -9.58 3.95 -1.15
N ALA A 101 -10.88 3.82 -0.89
CA ALA A 101 -11.88 3.28 -1.82
C ALA A 101 -12.11 4.11 -3.10
N ALA A 102 -11.51 5.31 -3.19
CA ALA A 102 -11.63 6.18 -4.35
C ALA A 102 -10.66 5.84 -5.50
N LEU A 103 -9.73 4.91 -5.29
CA LEU A 103 -8.77 4.48 -6.32
C LEU A 103 -9.39 3.40 -7.21
N VAL A 104 -9.44 3.65 -8.52
CA VAL A 104 -10.10 2.79 -9.51
C VAL A 104 -9.11 1.91 -10.24
N GLY A 105 -7.82 2.23 -10.20
CA GLY A 105 -6.76 1.56 -10.96
C GLY A 105 -6.71 0.06 -10.70
N ASN A 106 -6.87 -0.39 -9.45
CA ASN A 106 -6.89 -1.82 -9.12
C ASN A 106 -8.12 -2.57 -9.72
N GLN A 107 -9.19 -1.88 -10.11
CA GLN A 107 -10.34 -2.50 -10.80
C GLN A 107 -10.09 -2.63 -12.31
N LEU A 108 -9.17 -1.83 -12.86
CA LEU A 108 -8.81 -1.82 -14.28
C LEU A 108 -7.78 -2.89 -14.63
N VAL A 109 -7.03 -3.38 -13.64
CA VAL A 109 -5.93 -4.33 -13.85
C VAL A 109 -6.09 -5.55 -12.96
N SER A 110 -5.69 -6.72 -13.47
CA SER A 110 -5.66 -7.96 -12.70
C SER A 110 -4.26 -8.14 -12.08
N PRO A 111 -4.13 -8.18 -10.75
CA PRO A 111 -2.83 -8.44 -10.13
C PRO A 111 -2.40 -9.89 -10.39
N PHE A 112 -1.21 -10.07 -10.94
CA PHE A 112 -0.57 -11.37 -11.13
C PHE A 112 0.66 -11.48 -10.22
N PRO A 113 0.82 -12.55 -9.42
CA PRO A 113 1.99 -12.74 -8.58
C PRO A 113 3.19 -13.18 -9.43
N SER A 114 4.13 -12.27 -9.70
CA SER A 114 5.41 -12.60 -10.33
C SER A 114 6.45 -12.99 -9.26
N SER A 115 7.08 -14.16 -9.41
CA SER A 115 8.14 -14.62 -8.49
C SER A 115 9.55 -14.17 -8.89
N ILE A 116 9.69 -13.60 -10.09
CA ILE A 116 10.99 -13.30 -10.71
C ILE A 116 11.23 -11.78 -10.61
N GLN A 117 12.38 -11.38 -10.05
CA GLN A 117 12.82 -9.97 -9.99
C GLN A 117 13.26 -9.44 -11.36
N GLU A 118 13.55 -10.34 -12.30
CA GLU A 118 13.94 -10.07 -13.69
C GLU A 118 12.72 -9.98 -14.61
N SER A 119 12.92 -9.49 -15.84
CA SER A 119 11.85 -9.36 -16.83
C SER A 119 11.21 -10.71 -17.15
N GLU A 120 9.92 -10.85 -16.90
CA GLU A 120 9.18 -12.08 -17.16
C GLU A 120 8.65 -12.09 -18.60
N VAL A 121 8.77 -13.24 -19.26
CA VAL A 121 8.21 -13.48 -20.59
C VAL A 121 7.01 -14.41 -20.43
N ILE A 122 5.81 -13.85 -20.52
CA ILE A 122 4.57 -14.60 -20.42
C ILE A 122 4.15 -15.05 -21.82
N PRO A 123 4.07 -16.38 -22.07
CA PRO A 123 3.51 -16.90 -23.31
C PRO A 123 1.98 -16.73 -23.28
N GLY A 124 1.44 -15.99 -24.24
CA GLY A 124 0.01 -15.81 -24.43
C GLY A 124 -0.44 -16.34 -25.80
N ILE A 125 -1.75 -16.52 -25.94
CA ILE A 125 -2.39 -16.75 -27.24
C ILE A 125 -3.05 -15.43 -27.63
N ALA A 126 -2.75 -14.91 -28.83
CA ALA A 126 -3.35 -13.69 -29.32
C ALA A 126 -4.85 -13.91 -29.50
N VAL A 127 -5.66 -13.03 -28.88
CA VAL A 127 -7.09 -12.97 -29.13
C VAL A 127 -7.33 -12.42 -30.54
N VAL A 128 -8.28 -13.04 -31.23
CA VAL A 128 -8.76 -12.65 -32.54
C VAL A 128 -9.72 -11.47 -32.35
N ALA A 129 -9.17 -10.27 -32.11
CA ALA A 129 -9.99 -9.13 -31.72
C ALA A 129 -10.62 -8.39 -32.91
N ASP A 130 -9.97 -8.40 -34.08
CA ASP A 130 -10.35 -7.52 -35.20
C ASP A 130 -11.05 -8.25 -36.37
N GLU A 131 -10.92 -9.59 -36.46
CA GLU A 131 -11.52 -10.36 -37.56
C GLU A 131 -13.06 -10.47 -37.46
N PHE A 132 -13.64 -10.17 -36.28
CA PHE A 132 -15.10 -10.17 -36.06
C PHE A 132 -15.76 -8.81 -36.35
N ALA A 133 -15.00 -7.74 -36.54
CA ALA A 133 -15.54 -6.42 -36.89
C ALA A 133 -15.97 -6.32 -38.36
N THR A 134 -15.55 -7.27 -39.21
CA THR A 134 -15.88 -7.29 -40.63
C THR A 134 -17.23 -7.98 -40.86
N PRO A 135 -18.24 -7.28 -41.42
CA PRO A 135 -19.52 -7.90 -41.72
C PRO A 135 -19.35 -8.97 -42.80
N ILE A 136 -19.86 -10.18 -42.53
CA ILE A 136 -19.83 -11.28 -43.49
C ILE A 136 -21.02 -11.12 -44.44
N PRO A 137 -20.79 -10.88 -45.75
CA PRO A 137 -21.87 -10.73 -46.71
C PRO A 137 -22.59 -12.07 -46.95
N GLU A 138 -23.90 -12.01 -47.21
CA GLU A 138 -24.75 -13.19 -47.44
C GLU A 138 -24.21 -14.06 -48.58
N GLY A 139 -24.10 -15.37 -48.34
CA GLY A 139 -23.64 -16.36 -49.32
C GLY A 139 -22.13 -16.62 -49.36
N LYS A 140 -21.33 -16.00 -48.49
CA LYS A 140 -19.90 -16.33 -48.36
C LYS A 140 -19.61 -17.30 -47.21
N PRO A 141 -18.57 -18.16 -47.34
CA PRO A 141 -18.13 -19.01 -46.24
C PRO A 141 -17.51 -18.18 -45.11
N TYR A 142 -17.69 -18.63 -43.87
CA TYR A 142 -17.07 -18.01 -42.70
C TYR A 142 -15.54 -18.06 -42.81
N PRO A 143 -14.83 -16.97 -42.50
CA PRO A 143 -13.37 -16.97 -42.49
C PRO A 143 -12.83 -17.90 -41.40
N LEU A 144 -11.74 -18.60 -41.71
CA LEU A 144 -10.99 -19.41 -40.75
C LEU A 144 -10.18 -18.49 -39.85
N VAL A 145 -10.55 -18.46 -38.58
CA VAL A 145 -9.91 -17.67 -37.54
C VAL A 145 -8.82 -18.52 -36.87
N GLY A 146 -7.56 -18.10 -36.98
CA GLY A 146 -6.40 -18.79 -36.41
C GLY A 146 -5.92 -18.17 -35.11
N LEU A 147 -5.69 -18.99 -34.08
CA LEU A 147 -5.04 -18.55 -32.83
C LEU A 147 -3.53 -18.44 -33.06
N GLN A 148 -2.98 -17.22 -33.01
CA GLN A 148 -1.53 -17.02 -33.12
C GLN A 148 -0.86 -16.98 -31.73
N PRO A 149 0.34 -17.54 -31.56
CA PRO A 149 1.12 -17.32 -30.35
C PRO A 149 1.51 -15.84 -30.22
N SER A 150 1.37 -15.27 -29.02
CA SER A 150 1.85 -13.93 -28.72
C SER A 150 2.59 -13.90 -27.40
N THR A 151 3.80 -13.39 -27.45
CA THR A 151 4.65 -13.23 -26.26
C THR A 151 4.46 -11.82 -25.69
N ILE A 152 4.31 -11.73 -24.37
CA ILE A 152 4.31 -10.48 -23.61
C ILE A 152 5.52 -10.49 -22.67
N ARG A 153 6.34 -9.45 -22.72
CA ARG A 153 7.46 -9.26 -21.80
C ARG A 153 7.14 -8.10 -20.86
N ILE A 154 7.18 -8.39 -19.57
CA ILE A 154 6.97 -7.44 -18.48
C ILE A 154 8.35 -6.96 -17.98
N PRO A 155 8.55 -5.65 -17.73
CA PRO A 155 9.79 -5.14 -17.18
C PRO A 155 10.00 -5.60 -15.73
N ALA A 156 11.25 -5.56 -15.28
CA ALA A 156 11.62 -5.90 -13.91
C ALA A 156 10.92 -5.01 -12.87
N ALA A 157 10.55 -5.59 -11.73
CA ALA A 157 9.90 -4.86 -10.66
C ALA A 157 10.88 -3.94 -9.93
N GLU A 158 10.57 -2.63 -9.88
CA GLU A 158 11.37 -1.65 -9.15
C GLU A 158 10.97 -1.55 -7.68
N LYS A 159 11.95 -1.61 -6.76
CA LYS A 159 11.72 -1.44 -5.32
C LYS A 159 11.48 0.03 -4.98
N ARG A 160 10.28 0.34 -4.46
CA ARG A 160 9.88 1.71 -4.09
C ARG A 160 9.41 1.79 -2.63
N GLY A 161 10.36 1.76 -1.70
CA GLY A 161 10.12 1.92 -0.27
C GLY A 161 10.60 3.26 0.26
N ARG A 162 9.89 3.83 1.23
CA ARG A 162 10.34 4.99 2.02
C ARG A 162 10.28 4.64 3.50
N ILE A 163 11.20 5.23 4.28
CA ILE A 163 11.25 5.04 5.74
C ILE A 163 10.73 6.31 6.40
N LEU A 164 9.80 6.16 7.34
CA LEU A 164 9.33 7.24 8.21
C LEU A 164 10.09 7.18 9.54
N PRO A 165 11.09 8.03 9.80
CA PRO A 165 11.77 8.07 11.08
C PRO A 165 10.88 8.75 12.13
N ILE A 166 10.76 8.13 13.31
CA ILE A 166 10.07 8.71 14.46
C ILE A 166 11.15 9.13 15.46
N THR A 167 11.24 10.44 15.74
CA THR A 167 12.20 10.96 16.72
C THR A 167 11.55 11.22 18.06
N ARG A 168 12.36 11.39 19.11
CA ARG A 168 11.87 11.67 20.47
C ARG A 168 11.13 13.00 20.53
N GLU A 169 11.61 14.00 19.79
CA GLU A 169 11.03 15.34 19.70
C GLU A 169 9.63 15.30 19.09
N MET A 170 9.40 14.39 18.13
CA MET A 170 8.07 14.18 17.55
C MET A 170 7.09 13.64 18.59
N ILE A 171 7.50 12.70 19.44
CA ILE A 171 6.65 12.16 20.53
C ILE A 171 6.33 13.24 21.55
N ILE A 172 7.31 14.09 21.91
CA ILE A 172 7.10 15.18 22.87
C ILE A 172 6.10 16.21 22.32
N ARG A 173 6.22 16.55 21.04
CA ARG A 173 5.41 17.61 20.41
C ARG A 173 4.06 17.12 19.88
N ASP A 174 3.82 15.81 19.83
CA ASP A 174 2.55 15.23 19.36
C ASP A 174 1.43 15.36 20.40
N ARG A 175 0.86 16.57 20.52
CA ARG A 175 -0.30 16.86 21.39
C ARG A 175 -1.64 16.74 20.68
N THR A 176 -1.64 16.80 19.34
CA THR A 176 -2.85 16.89 18.52
C THR A 176 -3.07 15.67 17.64
N GLY A 177 -2.23 14.63 17.74
CA GLY A 177 -2.25 13.49 16.81
C GLY A 177 -1.81 13.88 15.40
N LEU A 178 -1.06 14.98 15.26
CA LEU A 178 -0.59 15.46 13.95
C LEU A 178 0.31 14.42 13.28
N LEU A 179 1.05 13.63 14.07
CA LEU A 179 1.92 12.60 13.52
C LEU A 179 1.11 11.55 12.74
N LEU A 180 -0.03 11.11 13.28
CA LEU A 180 -0.91 10.16 12.61
C LEU A 180 -1.54 10.76 11.35
N GLN A 181 -1.95 12.02 11.39
CA GLN A 181 -2.45 12.71 10.20
C GLN A 181 -1.39 12.78 9.09
N ARG A 182 -0.13 13.04 9.45
CA ARG A 182 0.98 13.04 8.48
C ARG A 182 1.30 11.64 7.94
N ALA A 183 1.17 10.61 8.78
CA ALA A 183 1.30 9.22 8.35
C ALA A 183 0.18 8.83 7.36
N GLN A 184 -1.05 9.32 7.58
CA GLN A 184 -2.16 9.13 6.64
C GLN A 184 -1.85 9.75 5.27
N THR A 185 -1.37 11.01 5.25
CA THR A 185 -0.99 11.67 3.99
C THR A 185 0.12 10.91 3.25
N LEU A 186 1.03 10.24 3.96
CA LEU A 186 2.05 9.38 3.35
C LEU A 186 1.41 8.17 2.65
N GLY A 187 0.47 7.48 3.30
CA GLY A 187 -0.26 6.36 2.70
C GLY A 187 -1.08 6.79 1.48
N GLU A 188 -1.75 7.94 1.56
CA GLU A 188 -2.46 8.57 0.43
C GLU A 188 -1.53 8.85 -0.75
N ALA A 189 -0.37 9.46 -0.50
CA ALA A 189 0.60 9.75 -1.54
C ALA A 189 1.14 8.47 -2.21
N MET A 190 1.35 7.40 -1.44
CA MET A 190 1.75 6.09 -1.97
C MET A 190 0.65 5.44 -2.84
N GLY A 191 -0.61 5.52 -2.40
CA GLY A 191 -1.76 5.06 -3.18
C GLY A 191 -1.90 5.83 -4.49
N LEU A 192 -1.78 7.16 -4.45
CA LEU A 192 -1.85 8.03 -5.62
C LEU A 192 -0.71 7.80 -6.61
N ASP A 193 0.53 7.56 -6.14
CA ASP A 193 1.65 7.23 -7.04
C ASP A 193 1.38 5.91 -7.79
N LYS A 194 0.86 4.89 -7.07
CA LYS A 194 0.46 3.63 -7.70
C LYS A 194 -0.67 3.85 -8.71
N GLU A 195 -1.70 4.60 -8.35
CA GLU A 195 -2.85 4.88 -9.21
C GLU A 195 -2.44 5.57 -10.50
N LYS A 196 -1.63 6.64 -10.40
CA LYS A 196 -1.11 7.37 -11.57
C LYS A 196 -0.42 6.43 -12.54
N ARG A 197 0.45 5.55 -12.05
CA ARG A 197 1.17 4.59 -12.90
C ARG A 197 0.26 3.58 -13.58
N ILE A 198 -0.77 3.10 -12.88
CA ILE A 198 -1.76 2.21 -13.47
C ILE A 198 -2.50 2.95 -14.58
N LEU A 199 -2.97 4.17 -14.32
CA LEU A 199 -3.70 4.98 -15.29
C LEU A 199 -2.82 5.36 -16.49
N ASP A 200 -1.56 5.75 -16.29
CA ASP A 200 -0.62 6.06 -17.36
C ASP A 200 -0.41 4.85 -18.28
N THR A 201 -0.32 3.65 -17.71
CA THR A 201 -0.23 2.40 -18.48
C THR A 201 -1.55 2.08 -19.20
N VAL A 202 -2.70 2.18 -18.52
CA VAL A 202 -4.01 1.84 -19.08
C VAL A 202 -4.39 2.79 -20.21
N ILE A 203 -4.18 4.10 -20.05
CA ILE A 203 -4.49 5.11 -21.07
C ILE A 203 -3.49 5.05 -22.24
N GLY A 204 -2.35 4.37 -22.06
CA GLY A 204 -1.30 4.28 -23.07
C GLY A 204 -0.43 5.54 -23.15
N ALA A 205 -0.37 6.33 -22.07
CA ALA A 205 0.60 7.42 -21.92
C ALA A 205 2.03 6.88 -21.72
N ASP A 206 2.16 5.69 -21.15
CA ASP A 206 3.42 4.96 -21.00
C ASP A 206 3.37 3.60 -21.72
N ALA A 207 4.50 3.20 -22.33
CA ALA A 207 4.68 1.93 -23.02
C ALA A 207 5.41 0.94 -22.10
N SER A 208 4.74 0.55 -21.02
CA SER A 208 5.33 -0.21 -19.91
C SER A 208 5.49 -1.71 -20.16
N TYR A 209 5.10 -2.23 -21.33
CA TYR A 209 5.28 -3.64 -21.70
C TYR A 209 5.66 -3.80 -23.18
N VAL A 210 6.32 -4.92 -23.48
CA VAL A 210 6.70 -5.30 -24.84
C VAL A 210 5.82 -6.46 -25.29
N ARG A 211 5.15 -6.32 -26.45
CA ARG A 211 4.33 -7.39 -27.03
C ARG A 211 4.81 -7.65 -28.45
N LYS A 212 5.08 -8.91 -28.78
CA LYS A 212 5.66 -9.31 -30.08
C LYS A 212 6.93 -8.51 -30.42
N ASP A 213 7.84 -8.38 -29.44
CA ASP A 213 9.15 -7.71 -29.55
C ASP A 213 9.14 -6.18 -29.82
N GLU A 214 7.97 -5.55 -29.74
CA GLU A 214 7.81 -4.09 -29.82
C GLU A 214 7.25 -3.52 -28.51
N ALA A 215 7.84 -2.42 -28.03
CA ALA A 215 7.24 -1.63 -26.95
C ALA A 215 5.93 -1.03 -27.46
N ARG A 216 4.83 -1.29 -26.76
CA ARG A 216 3.48 -0.89 -27.21
C ARG A 216 2.73 -0.20 -26.07
N ALA A 217 2.04 0.87 -26.41
CA ALA A 217 1.04 1.50 -25.56
C ALA A 217 -0.29 0.73 -25.65
N THR A 218 -1.08 0.74 -24.57
CA THR A 218 -2.40 0.11 -24.52
C THR A 218 -3.35 0.72 -25.56
N TYR A 219 -3.28 2.05 -25.73
CA TYR A 219 -3.98 2.79 -26.78
C TYR A 219 -2.99 3.62 -27.60
N VAL A 220 -3.23 3.73 -28.91
CA VAL A 220 -2.34 4.46 -29.85
C VAL A 220 -3.04 5.72 -30.37
N VAL A 221 -2.33 6.84 -30.43
CA VAL A 221 -2.86 8.17 -30.81
C VAL A 221 -3.00 8.34 -32.34
N SER A 222 -2.29 7.57 -33.15
CA SER A 222 -2.48 7.56 -34.60
C SER A 222 -2.19 6.18 -35.19
N ALA A 223 -3.20 5.57 -35.84
CA ALA A 223 -3.06 4.33 -36.60
C ALA A 223 -2.40 4.59 -37.97
N ALA A 224 -1.12 4.98 -37.97
CA ALA A 224 -0.31 4.91 -39.18
C ALA A 224 0.50 3.59 -39.14
N GLY A 225 -0.16 2.48 -39.44
CA GLY A 225 0.52 1.21 -39.78
C GLY A 225 0.29 0.00 -38.86
N ASN A 226 -0.48 0.10 -37.78
CA ASN A 226 -0.71 -1.02 -36.87
C ASN A 226 -2.18 -1.48 -36.86
N ASN A 227 -2.47 -2.54 -37.63
CA ASN A 227 -3.78 -3.21 -37.75
C ASN A 227 -4.20 -3.99 -36.46
N MET A 228 -3.79 -3.54 -35.27
CA MET A 228 -3.97 -4.28 -34.01
C MET A 228 -4.08 -3.35 -32.77
N GLY A 229 -4.21 -2.03 -32.96
CA GLY A 229 -4.23 -1.06 -31.85
C GLY A 229 -5.64 -0.60 -31.55
N PHE A 230 -6.12 -0.81 -30.32
CA PHE A 230 -7.27 -0.06 -29.83
C PHE A 230 -6.91 1.43 -29.91
N THR A 231 -7.60 2.16 -30.79
CA THR A 231 -7.37 3.59 -30.97
C THR A 231 -8.22 4.33 -29.97
N ASN A 232 -7.65 5.33 -29.30
CA ASN A 232 -8.48 6.28 -28.57
C ASN A 232 -9.35 6.98 -29.61
N LEU A 233 -10.67 6.97 -29.40
CA LEU A 233 -11.56 7.90 -30.09
C LEU A 233 -11.05 9.30 -29.72
N SER A 234 -10.33 9.92 -30.65
CA SER A 234 -9.83 11.27 -30.49
C SER A 234 -11.00 12.17 -30.12
N THR A 235 -10.73 13.12 -29.23
CA THR A 235 -11.68 14.08 -28.66
C THR A 235 -12.14 15.13 -29.70
N GLU A 236 -12.32 14.73 -30.96
CA GLU A 236 -12.76 15.60 -32.07
C GLU A 236 -14.28 15.65 -32.23
N ILE A 237 -15.05 15.00 -31.36
CA ILE A 237 -16.53 14.99 -31.42
C ILE A 237 -17.17 15.95 -30.39
N LEU A 238 -16.39 16.78 -29.69
CA LEU A 238 -16.91 17.74 -28.70
C LEU A 238 -16.59 19.22 -29.01
N THR A 239 -16.63 19.59 -30.30
CA THR A 239 -16.78 20.99 -30.74
C THR A 239 -17.99 21.14 -31.63
#